data_AF-A0A7S2DPJ9-F1
#
_entry.id   AF-A0A7S2DPJ9-F1
#
_cell.length_a   1.000
_cell.length_b   1.000
_cell.length_c   1.000
_cell.angle_alpha   90.00
_cell.angle_beta   90.00
_cell.angle_gamma   90.00
#
_symmetry.space_group_name_H-M   'P 1'
#
loop_
_entity.id
_entity.type
_entity.pdbx_description
1 polymer ?
#
loop_
_entity_poly.entity_id
_entity_poly.type
_entity_poly.pdbx_seq_one_letter_code
_entity_poly.pdbx_strand_id
1 'polypeptide(L)'
;ETGGPPGNGKTLLVSTLASSSGWPTLSVKGSQLFGAYVGETEAAIRDLFRRAREVAPSILLFDELDALGASRGEVGSSSEAHGGGGGGSSVAERALSTLLNEMDGVGVAGAGGREAGPCRPIFLIGITNRPGMVDAALLRPGRLEQLLHVPHPTTTEREQVLRVHTRG
;
A
#
# COMPACT_ATOMS: atom_id res chain seq x y z
N GLU A 1 -12.96 -16.66 2.62
CA GLU A 1 -12.23 -16.49 1.35
C GLU A 1 -12.32 -15.03 0.94
N THR A 2 -11.32 -14.24 1.30
CA THR A 2 -11.32 -12.78 1.16
C THR A 2 -10.38 -12.41 0.03
N GLY A 3 -10.93 -12.19 -1.15
CA GLY A 3 -10.20 -11.76 -2.34
C GLY A 3 -11.21 -11.25 -3.33
N GLY A 4 -11.78 -10.08 -3.05
CA GLY A 4 -12.79 -9.49 -3.93
C GLY A 4 -12.18 -9.26 -5.31
N PRO A 5 -12.83 -9.69 -6.40
CA PRO A 5 -12.32 -9.57 -7.76
C PRO A 5 -12.10 -8.10 -8.15
N PRO A 6 -11.21 -7.84 -9.12
CA PRO A 6 -10.96 -6.50 -9.62
C PRO A 6 -12.26 -5.88 -10.16
N GLY A 7 -12.47 -4.60 -9.89
CA GLY A 7 -13.63 -3.86 -10.41
C GLY A 7 -14.69 -3.43 -9.39
N ASN A 8 -14.53 -3.74 -8.09
CA ASN A 8 -15.44 -3.25 -7.03
C ASN A 8 -15.21 -1.77 -6.63
N GLY A 9 -14.46 -0.99 -7.42
CA GLY A 9 -14.26 0.44 -7.17
C GLY A 9 -13.43 0.79 -5.94
N LYS A 10 -12.65 -0.14 -5.35
CA LYS A 10 -11.82 0.12 -4.15
C LYS A 10 -10.88 1.32 -4.33
N THR A 11 -10.14 1.36 -5.45
CA THR A 11 -9.26 2.49 -5.79
C THR A 11 -10.05 3.79 -5.88
N LEU A 12 -11.19 3.78 -6.56
CA LEU A 12 -12.04 4.97 -6.74
C LEU A 12 -12.63 5.45 -5.40
N LEU A 13 -13.08 4.52 -4.55
CA LEU A 13 -13.62 4.81 -3.23
C LEU A 13 -12.56 5.49 -2.37
N VAL A 14 -11.40 4.86 -2.23
CA VAL A 14 -10.31 5.36 -1.38
C VAL A 14 -9.74 6.66 -1.92
N SER A 15 -9.54 6.80 -3.23
CA SER A 15 -9.05 8.04 -3.82
C SER A 15 -10.02 9.20 -3.62
N THR A 16 -11.33 8.94 -3.75
CA THR A 16 -12.39 9.94 -3.50
C THR A 16 -12.43 10.33 -2.03
N LEU A 17 -12.35 9.36 -1.10
CA LEU A 17 -12.30 9.62 0.34
C LEU A 17 -11.06 10.42 0.75
N ALA A 18 -9.90 10.07 0.20
CA ALA A 18 -8.67 10.81 0.45
C ALA A 18 -8.78 12.25 -0.09
N SER A 19 -9.34 12.42 -1.29
CA SER A 19 -9.55 13.74 -1.88
C SER A 19 -10.56 14.59 -1.12
N SER A 20 -11.62 13.98 -0.56
CA SER A 20 -12.63 14.70 0.23
C SER A 20 -12.16 15.06 1.64
N SER A 21 -11.07 14.43 2.14
CA SER A 21 -10.49 14.74 3.45
C SER A 21 -9.89 16.15 3.55
N GLY A 22 -9.54 16.77 2.40
CA GLY A 22 -8.86 18.06 2.35
C GLY A 22 -7.36 18.00 2.70
N TRP A 23 -6.80 16.82 2.95
CA TRP A 23 -5.37 16.66 3.19
C TRP A 23 -4.60 16.37 1.91
N PRO A 24 -3.35 16.88 1.78
CA PRO A 24 -2.43 16.49 0.73
C PRO A 24 -2.36 14.96 0.60
N THR A 25 -2.70 14.46 -0.59
CA THR A 25 -2.73 13.03 -0.88
C THR A 25 -1.66 12.69 -1.90
N LEU A 26 -0.74 11.82 -1.51
CA LEU A 26 0.29 11.25 -2.37
C LEU A 26 -0.12 9.82 -2.71
N SER A 27 -0.33 9.53 -3.99
CA SER A 27 -0.73 8.19 -4.44
C SER A 27 0.36 7.58 -5.32
N VAL A 28 0.62 6.30 -5.07
CA VAL A 28 1.54 5.50 -5.89
C VAL A 28 0.92 4.13 -6.15
N LYS A 29 1.16 3.59 -7.36
CA LYS A 29 0.81 2.21 -7.68
C LYS A 29 1.98 1.30 -7.33
N GLY A 30 1.68 0.13 -6.77
CA GLY A 30 2.66 -0.91 -6.48
C GLY A 30 3.49 -1.21 -7.72
N SER A 31 2.86 -1.44 -8.86
CA SER A 31 3.52 -1.64 -10.16
C SER A 31 4.48 -0.53 -10.60
N GLN A 32 4.28 0.71 -10.17
CA GLN A 32 5.17 1.84 -10.50
C GLN A 32 6.39 1.94 -9.59
N LEU A 33 6.30 1.39 -8.36
CA LEU A 33 7.44 1.37 -7.44
C LEU A 33 8.52 0.39 -7.91
N PHE A 34 8.16 -0.68 -8.62
CA PHE A 34 9.08 -1.72 -9.10
C PHE A 34 9.54 -1.46 -10.53
N GLY A 35 10.50 -0.56 -10.68
CA GLY A 35 11.25 -0.43 -11.93
C GLY A 35 12.14 -1.65 -12.19
N ALA A 36 12.69 -1.76 -13.40
CA ALA A 36 13.65 -2.81 -13.75
C ALA A 36 14.97 -2.73 -12.95
N TYR A 37 15.19 -1.63 -12.21
CA TYR A 37 16.40 -1.34 -11.46
C TYR A 37 16.14 -1.26 -9.94
N VAL A 38 16.91 -2.03 -9.18
CA VAL A 38 16.76 -2.19 -7.71
C VAL A 38 16.98 -0.88 -6.95
N GLY A 39 18.00 -0.10 -7.32
CA GLY A 39 18.34 1.14 -6.61
C GLY A 39 17.33 2.26 -6.79
N GLU A 40 16.66 2.30 -7.95
CA GLU A 40 15.64 3.31 -8.26
C GLU A 40 14.38 3.09 -7.43
N THR A 41 14.00 1.82 -7.23
CA THR A 41 12.85 1.41 -6.42
C THR A 41 12.99 1.87 -4.97
N GLU A 42 14.14 1.61 -4.34
CA GLU A 42 14.38 2.00 -2.94
C GLU A 42 14.42 3.52 -2.77
N ALA A 43 15.07 4.23 -3.70
CA ALA A 43 15.13 5.70 -3.68
C ALA A 43 13.73 6.31 -3.83
N ALA A 44 12.89 5.76 -4.73
CA ALA A 44 11.53 6.23 -4.93
C ALA A 44 10.67 6.08 -3.66
N ILE A 45 10.81 4.96 -2.93
CA ILE A 45 10.10 4.77 -1.65
C ILE A 45 10.55 5.81 -0.63
N ARG A 46 11.86 6.01 -0.44
CA ARG A 46 12.36 7.01 0.53
C ARG A 46 11.92 8.43 0.17
N ASP A 47 11.97 8.77 -1.12
CA ASP A 47 11.54 10.07 -1.64
C ASP A 47 10.05 10.31 -1.42
N LEU A 48 9.23 9.28 -1.60
CA LEU A 48 7.79 9.33 -1.36
C LEU A 48 7.47 9.64 0.11
N PHE A 49 8.11 8.93 1.04
CA PHE A 49 7.94 9.18 2.48
C PHE A 49 8.52 10.54 2.92
N ARG A 50 9.65 10.97 2.34
CA ARG A 50 10.20 12.31 2.57
C ARG A 50 9.19 13.39 2.18
N ARG A 51 8.62 13.31 0.97
CA ARG A 51 7.60 14.26 0.50
C ARG A 51 6.37 14.24 1.40
N ALA A 52 5.91 13.05 1.83
CA ALA A 52 4.79 12.94 2.75
C ALA A 52 5.06 13.65 4.10
N ARG A 53 6.28 13.53 4.63
CA ARG A 53 6.71 14.26 5.84
C ARG A 53 6.74 15.78 5.63
N GLU A 54 7.19 16.24 4.47
CA GLU A 54 7.23 17.67 4.13
C GLU A 54 5.84 18.31 4.05
N VAL A 55 4.84 17.57 3.58
CA VAL A 55 3.46 18.06 3.42
C VAL A 55 2.52 17.66 4.55
N ALA A 56 3.05 17.15 5.67
CA ALA A 56 2.24 16.66 6.78
C ALA A 56 1.36 17.78 7.40
N PRO A 57 0.10 17.50 7.79
CA PRO A 57 -0.58 16.19 7.75
C PRO A 57 -0.95 15.74 6.33
N SER A 58 -0.77 14.46 6.02
CA SER A 58 -0.95 13.94 4.65
C SER A 58 -1.45 12.50 4.60
N ILE A 59 -2.00 12.11 3.46
CA ILE A 59 -2.43 10.73 3.16
C ILE A 59 -1.48 10.13 2.11
N LEU A 60 -1.00 8.93 2.38
CA LEU A 60 -0.18 8.14 1.48
C LEU A 60 -0.96 6.90 1.01
N LEU A 61 -1.33 6.88 -0.27
CA LEU A 61 -2.11 5.80 -0.90
C LEU A 61 -1.19 4.87 -1.69
N PHE A 62 -1.14 3.60 -1.29
CA PHE A 62 -0.51 2.53 -2.04
C PHE A 62 -1.58 1.69 -2.72
N ASP A 63 -1.75 1.86 -4.03
CA ASP A 63 -2.61 0.98 -4.81
C ASP A 63 -1.84 -0.28 -5.26
N GLU A 64 -2.54 -1.38 -5.55
CA GLU A 64 -1.92 -2.66 -5.97
C GLU A 64 -0.83 -3.16 -5.01
N LEU A 65 -1.08 -3.08 -3.70
CA LEU A 65 -0.11 -3.49 -2.66
C LEU A 65 0.30 -4.97 -2.79
N ASP A 66 -0.56 -5.82 -3.37
CA ASP A 66 -0.27 -7.23 -3.67
C ASP A 66 0.85 -7.41 -4.70
N ALA A 67 1.18 -6.39 -5.50
CA ALA A 67 2.35 -6.41 -6.37
C ALA A 67 3.67 -6.54 -5.57
N LEU A 68 3.68 -6.10 -4.30
CA LEU A 68 4.81 -6.24 -3.38
C LEU A 68 5.06 -7.68 -2.94
N GLY A 69 3.99 -8.46 -2.78
CA GLY A 69 4.04 -9.81 -2.21
C GLY A 69 4.16 -10.93 -3.24
N ALA A 70 3.73 -10.68 -4.50
CA ALA A 70 3.72 -11.68 -5.57
C ALA A 70 5.11 -12.28 -5.88
N SER A 71 6.19 -11.54 -5.65
CA SER A 71 7.56 -12.04 -5.86
C SER A 71 7.97 -13.19 -4.93
N ARG A 72 7.29 -13.41 -3.80
CA ARG A 72 7.56 -14.60 -2.95
C ARG A 72 6.92 -15.88 -3.49
N GLY A 73 5.94 -15.78 -4.41
CA GLY A 73 5.13 -16.91 -4.84
C GLY A 73 5.29 -17.34 -6.31
N GLU A 74 5.63 -16.44 -7.24
CA GLU A 74 5.51 -16.73 -8.68
C GLU A 74 6.82 -16.99 -9.45
N VAL A 75 8.00 -16.87 -8.83
CA VAL A 75 9.28 -17.26 -9.49
C VAL A 75 9.58 -18.77 -9.33
N GLY A 76 8.62 -19.56 -8.84
CA GLY A 76 8.79 -20.98 -8.52
C GLY A 76 8.29 -21.99 -9.56
N SER A 77 7.80 -21.58 -10.74
CA SER A 77 7.38 -22.52 -11.78
C SER A 77 8.48 -22.79 -12.82
N SER A 78 9.69 -23.14 -12.34
CA SER A 78 10.62 -24.03 -13.06
C SER A 78 11.86 -24.34 -12.21
N SER A 79 11.73 -25.11 -11.14
CA SER A 79 12.68 -26.16 -10.76
C SER A 79 12.41 -26.62 -9.33
N GLU A 80 12.37 -27.93 -9.18
CA GLU A 80 12.20 -28.66 -7.93
C GLU A 80 13.26 -28.32 -6.87
N ALA A 81 12.86 -28.56 -5.61
CA ALA A 81 13.70 -29.02 -4.50
C ALA A 81 14.40 -27.99 -3.58
N HIS A 82 14.39 -28.38 -2.30
CA HIS A 82 15.21 -27.97 -1.14
C HIS A 82 14.73 -26.80 -0.27
N GLY A 83 14.46 -27.15 1.00
CA GLY A 83 14.53 -26.21 2.11
C GLY A 83 15.98 -25.78 2.39
N GLY A 84 16.12 -24.65 3.08
CA GLY A 84 17.39 -24.18 3.65
C GLY A 84 18.12 -23.12 2.82
N GLY A 85 18.01 -21.87 3.28
CA GLY A 85 18.96 -20.74 3.13
C GLY A 85 19.79 -20.57 1.84
N GLY A 86 19.58 -19.45 1.12
CA GLY A 86 20.58 -18.98 0.14
C GLY A 86 20.18 -17.82 -0.77
N GLY A 87 20.39 -16.58 -0.31
CA GLY A 87 21.32 -15.67 -1.02
C GLY A 87 20.90 -14.88 -2.26
N GLY A 88 19.61 -14.72 -2.58
CA GLY A 88 19.18 -13.82 -3.66
C GLY A 88 17.95 -13.01 -3.28
N SER A 89 18.11 -11.93 -2.51
CA SER A 89 16.97 -11.08 -2.15
C SER A 89 16.44 -10.42 -3.42
N SER A 90 15.22 -10.79 -3.80
CA SER A 90 14.57 -10.26 -5.00
C SER A 90 14.41 -8.73 -4.87
N VAL A 91 14.29 -8.04 -6.01
CA VAL A 91 14.03 -6.58 -6.04
C VAL A 91 12.83 -6.22 -5.15
N ALA A 92 11.81 -7.09 -5.16
CA ALA A 92 10.60 -6.95 -4.36
C ALA A 92 10.87 -7.05 -2.85
N GLU A 93 11.69 -8.01 -2.40
CA GLU A 93 12.00 -8.18 -0.98
C GLU A 93 12.76 -6.99 -0.39
N ARG A 94 13.70 -6.41 -1.15
CA ARG A 94 14.45 -5.23 -0.70
C ARG A 94 13.59 -3.97 -0.64
N ALA A 95 12.72 -3.78 -1.62
CA ALA A 95 11.78 -2.67 -1.62
C ALA A 95 10.76 -2.80 -0.48
N LEU A 96 10.24 -4.02 -0.23
CA LEU A 96 9.35 -4.29 0.88
C LEU A 96 10.06 -3.98 2.21
N SER A 97 11.32 -4.42 2.36
CA SER A 97 12.11 -4.09 3.56
C SER A 97 12.30 -2.58 3.74
N THR A 98 12.57 -1.85 2.64
CA THR A 98 12.67 -0.38 2.66
C THR A 98 11.34 0.28 3.03
N LEU A 99 10.23 -0.20 2.47
CA LEU A 99 8.89 0.27 2.80
C LEU A 99 8.58 0.06 4.29
N LEU A 100 8.85 -1.13 4.83
CA LEU A 100 8.64 -1.44 6.25
C LEU A 100 9.48 -0.52 7.16
N ASN A 101 10.74 -0.28 6.81
CA ASN A 101 11.60 0.63 7.56
C ASN A 101 11.08 2.08 7.55
N GLU A 102 10.61 2.56 6.39
CA GLU A 102 10.03 3.90 6.29
C GLU A 102 8.72 4.02 7.09
N MET A 103 7.87 2.98 7.07
CA MET A 103 6.63 2.91 7.86
C MET A 103 6.90 2.97 9.36
N ASP A 104 7.88 2.20 9.85
CA ASP A 104 8.29 2.24 11.26
C ASP A 104 8.84 3.64 11.64
N GLY A 105 9.44 4.35 10.67
CA GLY A 105 9.95 5.71 10.84
C GLY A 105 8.88 6.82 10.84
N VAL A 106 7.66 6.56 10.37
CA VAL A 106 6.57 7.56 10.32
C VAL A 106 6.14 8.00 11.73
N GLY A 107 6.27 7.13 12.74
CA GLY A 107 5.95 7.46 14.14
C GLY A 107 7.06 8.21 14.91
N VAL A 108 8.28 8.27 14.37
CA VAL A 108 9.46 8.79 15.09
C VAL A 108 9.74 10.27 14.75
N ALA A 109 9.19 10.79 13.65
CA ALA A 109 9.36 12.18 13.21
C ALA A 109 8.65 13.24 14.09
N GLY A 110 8.15 12.84 15.27
CA GLY A 110 7.67 13.74 16.34
C GLY A 110 8.41 13.58 17.68
N ALA A 111 9.44 12.74 17.77
CA ALA A 111 10.08 12.35 19.03
C ALA A 111 11.54 12.84 19.20
N GLY A 112 11.95 13.86 18.44
CA GLY A 112 13.29 14.45 18.51
C GLY A 112 13.25 15.92 18.93
N GLY A 113 13.28 16.19 20.23
CA GLY A 113 13.55 17.53 20.78
C GLY A 113 12.50 18.02 21.78
N ARG A 114 12.97 18.71 22.84
CA ARG A 114 12.21 19.27 23.97
C ARG A 114 11.22 20.40 23.62
N GLU A 115 10.77 20.47 22.36
CA GLU A 115 9.76 21.41 21.88
C GLU A 115 8.80 20.66 20.92
N ALA A 116 7.96 19.79 21.49
CA ALA A 116 6.97 19.04 20.72
C ALA A 116 5.83 19.97 20.28
N GLY A 117 5.96 20.56 19.09
CA GLY A 117 4.79 20.99 18.31
C GLY A 117 3.86 19.79 18.01
N PRO A 118 2.63 20.01 17.51
CA PRO A 118 1.71 18.92 17.26
C PRO A 118 2.31 17.93 16.26
N CYS A 119 2.44 16.66 16.66
CA CYS A 119 2.82 15.56 15.76
C CYS A 119 1.88 15.59 14.56
N ARG A 120 2.40 15.91 13.38
CA ARG A 120 1.58 15.99 12.16
C ARG A 120 1.48 14.59 11.56
N PRO A 121 0.31 13.95 11.59
CA PRO A 121 0.18 12.55 11.23
C PRO A 121 0.31 12.33 9.72
N ILE A 122 0.90 11.19 9.35
CA ILE A 122 0.85 10.66 7.98
C ILE A 122 -0.03 9.40 8.04
N PHE A 123 -1.11 9.39 7.26
CA PHE A 123 -2.02 8.25 7.19
C PHE A 123 -1.65 7.37 5.99
N LEU A 124 -1.40 6.10 6.23
CA LEU A 124 -1.09 5.13 5.17
C LEU A 124 -2.32 4.30 4.85
N ILE A 125 -2.66 4.21 3.57
CA ILE A 125 -3.76 3.36 3.09
C ILE A 125 -3.22 2.46 1.98
N GLY A 126 -3.29 1.15 2.20
CA GLY A 126 -2.95 0.13 1.21
C GLY A 126 -4.21 -0.45 0.57
N ILE A 127 -4.25 -0.53 -0.76
CA ILE A 127 -5.34 -1.11 -1.53
C ILE A 127 -4.82 -2.39 -2.19
N THR A 128 -5.57 -3.48 -2.04
CA THR A 128 -5.23 -4.77 -2.65
C THR A 128 -6.47 -5.53 -3.10
N ASN A 129 -6.32 -6.31 -4.17
CA ASN A 129 -7.32 -7.28 -4.59
C ASN A 129 -7.04 -8.69 -4.06
N ARG A 130 -5.81 -8.94 -3.62
CA ARG A 130 -5.37 -10.24 -3.09
C ARG A 130 -4.83 -10.07 -1.66
N PRO A 131 -5.69 -9.89 -0.64
CA PRO A 131 -5.21 -9.69 0.73
C PRO A 131 -4.46 -10.91 1.27
N GLY A 132 -4.70 -12.12 0.75
CA GLY A 132 -3.90 -13.31 1.06
C GLY A 132 -2.45 -13.28 0.53
N MET A 133 -2.12 -12.36 -0.37
CA MET A 133 -0.76 -12.14 -0.90
C MET A 133 -0.02 -11.00 -0.19
N VAL A 134 -0.67 -10.28 0.73
CA VAL A 134 -0.02 -9.20 1.49
C VAL A 134 0.89 -9.81 2.54
N ASP A 135 2.13 -9.32 2.60
CA ASP A 135 3.12 -9.79 3.56
C ASP A 135 2.65 -9.54 5.01
N ALA A 136 2.71 -10.56 5.86
CA ALA A 136 2.27 -10.48 7.24
C ALA A 136 3.04 -9.43 8.06
N ALA A 137 4.25 -9.04 7.65
CA ALA A 137 5.00 -7.95 8.27
C ALA A 137 4.32 -6.59 8.09
N LEU A 138 3.60 -6.36 6.98
CA LEU A 138 2.83 -5.12 6.77
C LEU A 138 1.64 -5.01 7.73
N LEU A 139 1.09 -6.15 8.15
CA LEU A 139 -0.11 -6.24 9.01
C LEU A 139 0.21 -6.19 10.51
N ARG A 140 1.47 -5.99 10.88
CA ARG A 140 1.87 -5.90 12.30
C ARG A 140 1.40 -4.58 12.93
N PRO A 141 1.17 -4.56 14.25
CA PRO A 141 0.91 -3.33 14.99
C PRO A 141 1.98 -2.26 14.71
N GLY A 142 1.55 -1.00 14.53
CA GLY A 142 2.35 0.14 14.11
C GLY A 142 2.41 0.38 12.59
N ARG A 143 1.80 -0.49 11.78
CA ARG A 143 1.85 -0.45 10.30
C ARG A 143 0.44 -0.40 9.68
N LEU A 144 0.02 -1.42 8.93
CA LEU A 144 -1.35 -1.54 8.38
C LEU A 144 -2.23 -2.33 9.35
N GLU A 145 -2.64 -1.67 10.43
CA GLU A 145 -3.41 -2.31 11.51
C GLU A 145 -4.87 -2.56 11.14
N GLN A 146 -5.47 -1.65 10.37
CA GLN A 146 -6.88 -1.70 10.03
C GLN A 146 -7.10 -2.35 8.67
N LEU A 147 -7.77 -3.50 8.68
CA LEU A 147 -8.17 -4.21 7.47
C LEU A 147 -9.63 -3.90 7.15
N LEU A 148 -9.85 -3.11 6.10
CA LEU A 148 -11.18 -2.83 5.58
C LEU A 148 -11.51 -3.76 4.40
N HIS A 149 -12.50 -4.63 4.58
CA HIS A 149 -13.01 -5.45 3.49
C HIS A 149 -14.17 -4.74 2.78
N VAL A 150 -14.02 -4.52 1.47
CA VAL A 150 -15.10 -4.05 0.60
C VAL A 150 -15.74 -5.26 -0.08
N PRO A 151 -16.96 -5.67 0.33
CA PRO A 151 -17.65 -6.81 -0.26
C PRO A 151 -18.16 -6.47 -1.67
N HIS A 152 -18.71 -7.47 -2.34
CA HIS A 152 -19.45 -7.24 -3.57
C HIS A 152 -20.70 -6.39 -3.33
N PRO A 153 -21.04 -5.50 -4.27
CA PRO A 153 -22.29 -4.75 -4.18
C PRO A 153 -23.48 -5.72 -4.26
N THR A 154 -24.44 -5.53 -3.36
CA THR A 154 -25.75 -6.17 -3.35
C THR A 154 -26.56 -5.81 -4.59
N THR A 155 -27.68 -6.50 -4.84
CA THR A 155 -28.57 -6.19 -5.97
C THR A 155 -29.01 -4.73 -5.98
N THR A 156 -29.36 -4.18 -4.83
CA THR A 156 -29.77 -2.78 -4.68
C THR A 156 -28.62 -1.81 -4.97
N GLU A 157 -27.42 -2.09 -4.45
CA GLU A 157 -26.23 -1.26 -4.71
C GLU A 157 -25.81 -1.32 -6.19
N ARG A 158 -25.93 -2.48 -6.85
CA ARG A 158 -25.71 -2.60 -8.30
C ARG A 158 -26.68 -1.75 -9.10
N GLU A 159 -27.95 -1.71 -8.71
CA GLU A 159 -28.94 -0.83 -9.34
C GLU A 159 -28.58 0.65 -9.16
N GLN A 160 -28.09 1.04 -7.98
CA GLN A 160 -27.61 2.40 -7.73
C GLN A 160 -26.40 2.74 -8.61
N VAL A 161 -25.42 1.84 -8.71
CA VAL A 161 -24.25 2.01 -9.58
C VAL A 161 -24.67 2.17 -11.05
N LEU A 162 -25.59 1.32 -11.53
CA LEU A 162 -26.13 1.42 -12.88
C LEU A 162 -26.83 2.76 -13.11
N ARG A 163 -27.69 3.20 -12.18
CA ARG A 163 -28.39 4.49 -12.26
C ARG A 163 -27.43 5.68 -12.35
N VAL A 164 -26.28 5.64 -11.68
CA VAL A 164 -25.27 6.70 -11.78
C VAL A 164 -24.62 6.72 -13.17
N HIS A 165 -24.35 5.55 -13.75
CA HIS A 165 -23.67 5.45 -15.05
C HIS A 165 -24.59 5.54 -16.27
N THR A 166 -25.90 5.34 -16.13
CA THR A 166 -26.89 5.45 -17.22
C THR A 166 -27.64 6.78 -17.25
N ARG A 167 -27.34 7.69 -16.32
CA ARG A 167 -27.75 9.10 -16.40
C ARG A 167 -26.90 9.82 -17.45
N GLY A 168 -27.28 9.64 -18.71
CA GLY A 168 -26.88 10.50 -19.84
C GLY A 168 -27.87 11.65 -20.02
#